data_AF-A0A1M7RN73-F1
#
_entry.id   AF-A0A1M7RN73-F1
#
_cell.length_a   1.000
_cell.length_b   1.000
_cell.length_c   1.000
_cell.angle_alpha   90.00
_cell.angle_beta   90.00
_cell.angle_gamma   90.00
#
_symmetry.space_group_name_H-M   'P 1'
#
loop_
_entity.id
_entity.type
_entity.pdbx_description
1 polymer ?
#
loop_
_entity_poly.entity_id
_entity_poly.type
_entity_poly.pdbx_seq_one_letter_code
_entity_poly.pdbx_strand_id
1 'polypeptide(L)' 'MTSPTTVVDDRKTLSGKEETCDVCAHETAAHDPISRRYCAATLANALTRLCICT' A
#
# COMPACT_ATOMS: atom_id res chain seq x y z
N MET A 1 -25.36 -35.70 23.67
CA MET A 1 -24.64 -34.50 24.10
C MET A 1 -23.89 -34.00 22.88
N THR A 2 -24.54 -33.14 22.09
CA THR A 2 -24.17 -32.84 20.71
C THR A 2 -23.52 -31.46 20.67
N SER A 3 -22.21 -31.41 20.46
CA SER A 3 -21.51 -30.13 20.27
C SER A 3 -20.58 -30.22 19.06
N PRO A 4 -20.94 -29.59 17.95
CA PRO A 4 -19.99 -28.91 17.08
C PRO A 4 -20.21 -27.39 17.28
N THR A 5 -19.18 -26.56 17.26
CA THR A 5 -18.74 -25.94 16.00
C THR A 5 -17.43 -25.20 16.25
N THR A 6 -16.36 -25.64 15.59
CA THR A 6 -15.15 -24.82 15.39
C THR A 6 -15.51 -23.64 14.49
N VAL A 7 -15.48 -22.43 15.05
CA VAL A 7 -15.58 -21.20 14.26
C VAL A 7 -14.31 -21.05 13.43
N VAL A 8 -14.44 -21.25 12.12
CA VAL A 8 -13.39 -20.93 11.16
C VAL A 8 -13.48 -19.43 10.87
N ASP A 9 -12.43 -18.71 11.25
CA ASP A 9 -12.25 -17.28 10.98
C ASP A 9 -11.93 -17.12 9.48
N ASP A 10 -12.98 -16.87 8.69
CA ASP A 10 -12.88 -16.47 7.29
C ASP A 10 -12.35 -15.03 7.24
N ARG A 11 -11.04 -14.89 7.45
CA ARG A 11 -10.30 -13.69 7.03
C ARG A 11 -10.30 -13.69 5.51
N LYS A 12 -11.40 -13.22 4.93
CA LYS A 12 -11.39 -12.67 3.59
C LYS A 12 -10.50 -11.43 3.66
N THR A 13 -9.21 -11.64 3.49
CA THR A 13 -8.23 -10.62 3.15
C THR A 13 -8.76 -10.00 1.86
N LEU A 14 -9.54 -8.93 2.03
CA LEU A 14 -10.09 -8.14 0.95
C LEU A 14 -8.89 -7.58 0.23
N SER A 15 -8.52 -8.29 -0.84
CA SER A 15 -7.77 -7.81 -1.98
C SER A 15 -6.84 -6.68 -1.59
N GLY A 16 -5.66 -7.06 -1.08
CA GLY A 16 -4.51 -6.17 -1.13
C GLY A 16 -4.30 -5.82 -2.59
N LYS A 17 -4.99 -4.78 -3.06
CA LYS A 17 -4.37 -3.90 -4.03
C LYS A 17 -3.15 -3.43 -3.29
N GLU A 18 -2.04 -4.09 -3.53
CA GLU A 18 -0.73 -3.50 -3.40
C GLU A 18 -0.90 -2.16 -4.11
N GLU A 19 -1.17 -1.10 -3.33
CA GLU A 19 -1.52 0.19 -3.91
C GLU A 19 -0.23 0.68 -4.55
N THR A 20 -0.08 0.38 -5.83
CA THR A 20 1.05 0.82 -6.63
C THR A 20 0.96 2.33 -6.69
N CYS A 21 2.04 2.99 -6.32
CA CYS A 21 2.08 4.44 -6.33
C CYS A 21 1.97 4.95 -7.77
N ASP A 22 1.03 5.86 -8.02
CA ASP A 22 0.82 6.48 -9.34
C ASP A 22 2.03 7.28 -9.86
N VAL A 23 3.02 7.57 -9.01
CA VAL A 23 4.25 8.30 -9.40
C VAL A 23 5.37 7.38 -9.87
N CYS A 24 5.58 6.27 -9.18
CA CYS A 24 6.79 5.45 -9.32
C CYS A 24 6.52 3.99 -9.67
N ALA A 25 5.24 3.59 -9.72
CA ALA A 25 4.78 2.23 -9.99
C ALA A 25 5.30 1.14 -9.01
N HIS A 26 5.89 1.53 -7.87
CA HIS A 26 6.25 0.61 -6.78
C HIS A 26 5.13 0.53 -5.74
N GLU A 27 5.18 -0.49 -4.87
CA GLU A 27 4.22 -0.64 -3.78
C GLU A 27 4.31 0.53 -2.78
N THR A 28 3.16 1.15 -2.48
CA THR A 28 3.11 2.26 -1.50
C THR A 28 3.53 1.81 -0.10
N ALA A 29 3.39 0.52 0.23
CA ALA A 29 3.85 -0.05 1.49
C ALA A 29 5.38 -0.01 1.65
N ALA A 30 6.14 -0.09 0.55
CA ALA A 30 7.59 -0.02 0.56
C ALA A 30 8.12 1.42 0.78
N HIS A 31 7.25 2.43 0.74
CA HIS A 31 7.68 3.81 0.96
C HIS A 31 7.98 4.10 2.43
N ASP A 32 9.24 4.41 2.72
CA ASP A 32 9.62 5.19 3.89
C ASP A 32 8.93 6.57 3.88
N PRO A 33 8.65 7.18 5.06
CA PRO A 33 8.10 8.53 5.19
C PRO A 33 8.73 9.62 4.33
N ILE A 34 10.04 9.57 4.03
CA ILE A 34 10.68 10.52 3.11
C ILE A 34 10.19 10.27 1.69
N SER A 35 10.25 9.02 1.21
CA SER A 35 9.77 8.62 -0.11
C SER A 35 8.31 9.02 -0.34
N ARG A 36 7.45 8.85 0.69
CA ARG A 36 6.03 9.29 0.63
C ARG A 36 5.88 10.79 0.37
N ARG A 37 6.69 11.63 1.01
CA ARG A 37 6.65 13.09 0.83
C ARG A 37 7.07 13.50 -0.58
N TYR A 38 8.09 12.85 -1.12
CA TYR A 38 8.54 13.09 -2.49
C TYR A 38 7.47 12.70 -3.50
N CYS A 39 6.89 11.50 -3.40
CA CYS A 39 5.81 11.08 -4.28
C CYS A 39 4.61 12.03 -4.19
N ALA A 40 4.21 12.44 -2.98
CA ALA A 40 3.13 13.41 -2.81
C ALA A 40 3.44 14.77 -3.46
N ALA A 41 4.67 15.27 -3.34
CA ALA A 41 5.08 16.52 -3.96
C ALA A 41 5.19 16.42 -5.49
N THR A 42 5.61 15.27 -6.02
CA THR A 42 5.60 14.99 -7.47
C THR A 42 4.17 14.91 -8.01
N LEU A 43 3.24 14.26 -7.30
CA LEU A 43 1.80 14.27 -7.65
C LEU A 43 1.21 15.68 -7.62
N ALA A 44 1.57 16.47 -6.61
CA ALA A 44 1.19 17.89 -6.53
C ALA A 44 1.90 18.76 -7.57
N ASN A 45 2.67 18.15 -8.49
CA ASN A 45 3.44 18.80 -9.54
C ASN A 45 4.46 19.84 -9.02
N ALA A 46 4.79 19.77 -7.73
CA ALA A 46 5.69 20.68 -7.03
C ALA A 46 7.17 20.28 -7.20
N LEU A 47 7.43 19.09 -7.75
CA LEU A 47 8.77 18.61 -8.10
C LEU A 47 8.81 18.17 -9.57
N THR A 48 9.84 18.62 -10.29
CA THR A 48 10.15 18.21 -11.67
C THR A 48 11.06 16.98 -11.74
N ARG A 49 11.40 16.39 -10.60
CA ARG A 49 12.38 15.30 -10.47
C ARG A 49 11.67 14.00 -10.13
N LEU A 50 12.28 12.88 -10.56
CA LEU A 50 11.80 11.53 -10.29
C LEU A 50 11.84 11.21 -8.78
N CYS A 51 10.97 10.29 -8.35
CA CYS A 51 10.89 9.81 -6.98
C CYS A 51 12.22 9.18 -6.50
N ILE A 52 12.53 9.30 -5.20
CA ILE A 52 13.72 8.69 -4.57
C ILE A 52 13.43 7.32 -3.95
N CYS A 53 12.32 6.68 -4.33
CA CYS A 53 11.94 5.38 -3.80
C CYS A 53 12.98 4.31 -4.13
N THR A 54 13.21 3.38 -3.19
CA THR A 54 14.00 2.15 -3.36
C THR A 54 13.10 0.94 -3.43
#